data_AF-A0A8T7EGA7-F1
#
_entry.id   AF-A0A8T7EGA7-F1
#
_cell.length_a   1.000
_cell.length_b   1.000
_cell.length_c   1.000
_cell.angle_alpha   90.00
_cell.angle_beta   90.00
_cell.angle_gamma   90.00
#
_symmetry.space_group_name_H-M   'P 1'
#
loop_
_entity.id
_entity.type
_entity.pdbx_description
1 polymer ?
#
loop_
_entity_poly.entity_id
_entity_poly.type
_entity_poly.pdbx_seq_one_letter_code
_entity_poly.pdbx_strand_id
1 'polypeptide(L)' 'MINEDEVFYQVSFVVVGSPHPGAIMSVDKRPAVGEIVRFGGENFEVLEVQELTPVTGNFGFLHVTCRRAEPS' A
#
# COMPACT_ATOMS: atom_id res chain seq x y z
N MET A 1 20.53 -9.43 -14.75
CA MET A 1 20.91 -9.55 -13.34
C MET A 1 19.74 -9.01 -12.55
N ILE A 2 18.95 -9.87 -11.91
CA ILE A 2 17.91 -9.42 -10.99
C ILE A 2 18.67 -9.19 -9.69
N ASN A 3 18.67 -7.96 -9.16
CA ASN A 3 19.29 -7.69 -7.87
C ASN A 3 18.50 -8.48 -6.82
N GLU A 4 19.14 -9.45 -6.17
CA GLU A 4 18.53 -10.30 -5.15
C GLU A 4 18.14 -9.50 -3.89
N ASP A 5 18.47 -8.21 -3.83
CA ASP A 5 18.17 -7.29 -2.72
C ASP A 5 16.90 -6.42 -2.92
N GLU A 6 16.20 -6.50 -4.06
CA GLU A 6 14.94 -5.75 -4.23
C GLU A 6 13.77 -6.48 -3.56
N VAL A 7 13.35 -5.95 -2.42
CA VAL A 7 12.17 -6.43 -1.69
C VAL A 7 10.91 -5.78 -2.26
N PHE A 8 10.04 -6.60 -2.84
CA PHE A 8 8.73 -6.16 -3.31
C PHE A 8 7.66 -6.46 -2.26
N TYR A 9 6.79 -5.49 -2.01
CA TYR A 9 5.66 -5.65 -1.10
C TYR A 9 4.38 -5.75 -1.91
N GLN A 10 3.62 -6.82 -1.72
CA GLN A 10 2.25 -6.89 -2.20
C GLN A 10 1.37 -6.24 -1.15
N VAL A 11 0.86 -5.05 -1.47
CA VAL A 11 0.06 -4.24 -0.56
C VAL A 11 -1.41 -4.35 -0.91
N SER A 12 -2.23 -4.72 0.07
CA SER A 12 -3.69 -4.61 0.00
C SER A 12 -4.12 -3.29 0.62
N PHE A 13 -4.45 -2.30 -0.23
CA PHE A 13 -5.02 -1.03 0.17
C PHE A 13 -6.52 -1.19 0.40
N VAL A 14 -6.97 -0.91 1.61
CA VAL A 14 -8.39 -0.84 1.99
C VAL A 14 -8.75 0.62 2.23
N VAL A 15 -9.77 1.11 1.54
CA VAL A 15 -10.25 2.48 1.71
C VAL A 15 -11.39 2.50 2.72
N VAL A 16 -11.20 3.16 3.85
CA VAL A 16 -12.26 3.39 4.83
C VAL A 16 -13.07 4.64 4.49
N GLY A 17 -14.39 4.61 4.76
CA GLY A 17 -15.28 5.76 4.57
C GLY A 17 -15.63 6.08 3.11
N SER A 18 -15.30 5.20 2.16
CA SER A 18 -15.63 5.35 0.74
C SER A 18 -16.15 4.02 0.18
N PRO A 19 -17.07 4.03 -0.80
CA PRO A 19 -17.48 2.82 -1.52
C PRO A 19 -16.38 2.25 -2.46
N HIS A 20 -15.19 2.84 -2.48
CA HIS A 20 -14.09 2.34 -3.29
C HIS A 20 -13.64 0.96 -2.79
N PRO A 21 -13.58 -0.08 -3.65
CA PRO A 21 -13.22 -1.44 -3.25
C PRO A 21 -11.76 -1.65 -2.78
N GLY A 22 -11.00 -0.58 -2.53
CA GLY A 22 -9.57 -0.67 -2.32
C GLY A 22 -8.78 -1.01 -3.59
N ALA A 23 -7.52 -1.41 -3.43
CA ALA A 23 -6.65 -1.86 -4.51
C ALA A 23 -5.61 -2.84 -3.98
N ILE A 24 -5.15 -3.78 -4.82
CA ILE A 24 -3.97 -4.60 -4.51
C ILE A 24 -2.88 -4.17 -5.49
N MET A 25 -1.74 -3.75 -4.95
CA MET A 25 -0.62 -3.23 -5.76
C MET A 25 0.69 -3.78 -5.24
N SER A 26 1.60 -4.08 -6.16
CA SER A 26 3.00 -4.35 -5.82
C SER A 26 3.73 -3.02 -5.75
N VAL A 27 4.44 -2.80 -4.65
CA VAL A 27 5.28 -1.62 -4.42
C VAL A 27 6.70 -2.08 -4.12
N ASP A 28 7.66 -1.27 -4.54
CA ASP A 28 9.10 -1.45 -4.29
C ASP A 28 9.52 -0.94 -2.89
N LYS A 29 8.64 -0.20 -2.22
CA LYS A 29 8.87 0.35 -0.88
C LYS A 29 7.67 0.14 0.02
N ARG A 30 7.92 -0.11 1.30
CA ARG A 30 6.88 -0.16 2.34
C ARG A 30 6.18 1.21 2.44
N PRO A 31 4.84 1.28 2.31
CA PRO A 31 4.10 2.52 2.51
C PRO A 31 4.28 3.05 3.93
N ALA A 32 4.27 4.37 4.10
CA ALA A 32 4.31 5.01 5.41
C ALA A 32 2.96 5.60 5.81
N VAL A 33 2.66 5.63 7.11
CA VAL A 33 1.48 6.37 7.63
C VAL A 33 1.65 7.86 7.33
N GLY A 34 0.58 8.48 6.81
CA GLY A 34 0.56 9.85 6.29
C GLY A 34 1.01 9.99 4.85
N GLU A 35 1.49 8.92 4.19
CA GLU A 35 1.83 8.96 2.76
C GLU A 35 0.56 9.09 1.90
N ILE A 36 0.64 9.86 0.82
CA ILE A 36 -0.43 9.93 -0.18
C ILE A 36 -0.14 8.94 -1.30
N VAL A 37 -0.99 7.92 -1.41
CA VAL A 37 -0.96 6.94 -2.49
C VAL A 37 -2.03 7.27 -3.52
N ARG A 38 -1.68 7.13 -4.80
CA ARG A 38 -2.59 7.43 -5.90
C ARG A 38 -2.93 6.15 -6.66
N PHE A 39 -4.20 5.80 -6.68
CA PHE A 39 -4.72 4.67 -7.46
C PHE A 39 -6.13 4.96 -7.93
N GLY A 40 -6.53 4.39 -9.07
CA GLY A 40 -7.86 4.65 -9.65
C GLY A 40 -8.12 6.12 -10.03
N GLY A 41 -7.06 6.93 -10.18
CA GLY A 41 -7.16 8.36 -10.48
C GLY A 41 -7.35 9.27 -9.26
N GLU A 42 -7.58 8.70 -8.09
CA GLU A 42 -7.86 9.40 -6.83
C GLU A 42 -6.66 9.32 -5.87
N ASN A 43 -6.61 10.23 -4.90
CA ASN A 43 -5.57 10.27 -3.87
C ASN A 43 -6.12 9.71 -2.56
N PHE A 44 -5.31 8.89 -1.88
CA PHE A 44 -5.64 8.29 -0.60
C PHE A 44 -4.50 8.50 0.39
N GLU A 45 -4.84 8.93 1.60
CA GLU A 45 -3.90 9.06 2.70
C GLU A 45 -3.82 7.74 3.46
N VAL A 46 -2.61 7.21 3.62
CA VAL A 46 -2.35 6.02 4.43
C VAL A 46 -2.54 6.34 5.90
N LEU A 47 -3.44 5.61 6.56
CA LEU A 47 -3.73 5.76 7.98
C LEU A 47 -3.02 4.72 8.82
N GLU A 48 -2.88 3.50 8.30
CA GLU A 48 -2.29 2.38 9.01
C GLU A 48 -1.59 1.43 8.04
N VAL A 49 -0.47 0.86 8.48
CA VAL A 49 0.31 -0.11 7.72
C VAL A 49 0.57 -1.32 8.60
N GLN A 50 -0.15 -2.41 8.34
CA GLN A 50 -0.01 -3.67 9.04
C GLN A 50 0.78 -4.66 8.18
N GLU A 51 1.76 -5.32 8.79
CA GLU A 51 2.46 -6.43 8.15
C GLU A 51 1.66 -7.71 8.36
N LEU A 52 1.17 -8.32 7.27
CA LEU A 52 0.44 -9.58 7.32
C LEU A 52 1.40 -10.76 7.34
N THR A 53 2.43 -10.70 6.49
CA THR A 53 3.46 -11.71 6.40
C THR A 53 4.81 -11.02 6.34
N PRO A 54 5.76 -11.40 7.22
CA PRO A 54 7.12 -10.89 7.13
C PRO A 54 7.74 -11.24 5.78
N VAL A 55 8.68 -10.40 5.35
CA VAL A 55 9.39 -10.59 4.08
C VAL A 55 10.03 -11.98 4.07
N THR A 56 9.61 -12.81 3.11
CA THR A 56 10.14 -14.15 2.92
C THR A 56 10.84 -14.20 1.57
N GLY A 57 12.17 -14.30 1.59
CA GLY A 57 12.99 -14.06 0.40
C GLY A 57 12.89 -12.59 0.00
N ASN A 58 12.20 -12.32 -1.12
CA ASN A 58 12.13 -10.98 -1.72
C ASN A 58 10.70 -10.42 -1.75
N PHE A 59 9.74 -11.08 -1.08
CA PHE A 59 8.33 -10.68 -1.09
C PHE A 59 7.75 -10.60 0.32
N GLY A 60 7.06 -9.50 0.62
CA GLY A 60 6.29 -9.29 1.85
C GLY A 60 4.83 -8.95 1.55
N PHE A 61 3.93 -9.27 2.48
CA PHE A 61 2.51 -8.90 2.37
C PHE A 61 2.17 -7.83 3.40
N LEU A 62 1.64 -6.72 2.91
CA LEU A 62 1.20 -5.61 3.75
C LEU A 62 -0.29 -5.36 3.55
N HIS A 63 -0.96 -5.03 4.64
CA HIS A 63 -2.30 -4.49 4.64
C HIS A 63 -2.22 -3.00 4.99
N VAL A 64 -2.81 -2.17 4.15
CA VAL A 64 -2.77 -0.73 4.31
C VAL A 64 -4.18 -0.21 4.37
N THR A 65 -4.53 0.41 5.49
CA THR A 65 -5.77 1.15 5.63
C THR A 65 -5.52 2.59 5.20
N CYS A 66 -6.35 3.09 4.31
CA CYS A 66 -6.25 4.45 3.79
C CYS A 66 -7.62 5.11 3.73
N ARG A 67 -7.66 6.43 3.66
CA ARG A 67 -8.88 7.22 3.43
C ARG A 67 -8.72 8.06 2.19
N ARG A 68 -9.82 8.40 1.53
CA ARG A 68 -9.79 9.37 0.43
C ARG A 68 -9.23 10.70 0.96
N ALA A 69 -8.18 11.20 0.33
CA ALA A 69 -7.69 12.55 0.62
C ALA A 69 -8.63 13.55 -0.05
N GLU A 70 -9.05 14.58 0.68
CA GLU A 70 -9.86 15.64 0.08
C GLU A 70 -9.02 16.38 -0.96
N PRO A 71 -9.54 16.62 -2.17
CA PRO A 71 -8.87 17.49 -3.13
C PRO A 71 -8.86 18.91 -2.55
N SER A 72 -7.67 19.47 -2.35
CA SER A 72 -7.45 20.87 -1.98
C SER A 72 -7.85 21.83 -3.09
#